data_AF-A0A9Q6LNN4-F1
#
_entry.id   AF-A0A9Q6LNN4-F1
#
_cell.length_a   1.000
_cell.length_b   1.000
_cell.length_c   1.000
_cell.angle_alpha   90.00
_cell.angle_beta   90.00
_cell.angle_gamma   90.00
#
_symmetry.space_group_name_H-M   'P 1'
#
loop_
_entity.id
_entity.type
_entity.pdbx_description
1 polymer ?
#
loop_
_entity_poly.entity_id
_entity_poly.type
_entity_poly.pdbx_seq_one_letter_code
_entity_poly.pdbx_strand_id
1 'polypeptide(L)'
;MKFECPITLDELNPREVQIYAVKSQKDDGKNSNLYSIRGIEKAAFNQLKFCPITRATTFTPLTFDEYLTITDNNQKNPSIVEVTVVSEKKFKEKLPSKSEINFLTYAKYAKDLVAALSMLTRIRLNSEENQQFLINHTQHALNLTYALSALGQTRLANQENWQLLINHIRYTENLTYGLHALQQAGLANQVNWQLLTNHAEYASNLTYGLDTLRIIGLANQANWQLLSNHSQYAQNLTEALNTLQQAGLASQTNWQFLAKHAAQAPQLADGLVNPKQPSTNIKPILKAHLLKNITDHLNQENDTNFSDCNAVRRLCFIVSACQTNKTEIIGQLAELLNQPQYYLLKEEISPNSEAVRKRDIRSFARYGAKSDSRYFLNLQDRRNKRYFSGFKPEKIAEAALLFERNQRLSLHPHDLAAALE
;
A
#
# COMPACT_ATOMS: atom_id res chain seq x y z
N MET A 1 10.44 52.22 -0.21
CA MET A 1 11.67 51.49 -0.57
C MET A 1 12.12 52.03 -1.92
N LYS A 2 13.30 52.67 -2.00
CA LYS A 2 13.86 53.11 -3.29
C LYS A 2 14.31 51.86 -4.05
N PHE A 3 13.90 51.76 -5.31
CA PHE A 3 14.31 50.66 -6.19
C PHE A 3 15.57 51.13 -6.91
N GLU A 4 16.74 50.74 -6.40
CA GLU A 4 18.01 51.09 -7.03
C GLU A 4 18.42 49.95 -7.96
N CYS A 5 18.41 50.26 -9.25
CA CYS A 5 18.95 49.44 -10.31
C CYS A 5 19.73 50.42 -11.19
N PRO A 6 21.03 50.22 -11.44
CA PRO A 6 21.79 48.98 -11.33
C PRO A 6 22.12 48.53 -9.90
N ILE A 7 22.40 47.24 -9.73
CA ILE A 7 22.93 46.66 -8.48
C ILE A 7 24.39 46.23 -8.70
N THR A 8 25.26 46.74 -7.84
CA THR A 8 26.68 46.39 -7.74
C THR A 8 26.84 45.06 -6.99
N LEU A 9 27.42 44.06 -7.64
CA LEU A 9 27.79 42.75 -7.04
C LEU A 9 28.97 42.87 -6.06
N ASP A 10 29.65 44.01 -6.04
CA ASP A 10 30.66 44.32 -5.04
C ASP A 10 30.04 44.62 -3.65
N GLU A 11 28.75 45.00 -3.61
CA GLU A 11 28.01 45.31 -2.37
C GLU A 11 27.13 44.14 -1.89
N LEU A 12 26.76 43.23 -2.79
CA LEU A 12 25.89 42.09 -2.50
C LEU A 12 26.50 40.80 -3.03
N ASN A 13 26.56 39.77 -2.18
CA ASN A 13 27.00 38.44 -2.61
C ASN A 13 26.13 38.00 -3.81
N PRO A 14 26.66 37.37 -4.87
CA PRO A 14 25.84 36.79 -5.94
C PRO A 14 24.72 35.87 -5.43
N ARG A 15 24.89 35.29 -4.22
CA ARG A 15 23.88 34.51 -3.50
C ARG A 15 22.72 35.33 -2.92
N GLU A 16 22.88 36.64 -2.77
CA GLU A 16 21.92 37.59 -2.19
C GLU A 16 21.14 38.38 -3.25
N VAL A 17 21.50 38.25 -4.53
CA VAL A 17 20.80 38.90 -5.65
C VAL A 17 19.84 37.92 -6.32
N GLN A 18 18.62 38.37 -6.62
CA GLN A 18 17.67 37.72 -7.51
C GLN A 18 17.70 38.42 -8.86
N ILE A 19 18.01 37.67 -9.92
CA ILE A 19 17.91 38.16 -11.30
C ILE A 19 16.62 37.62 -11.89
N TYR A 20 15.86 38.49 -12.56
CA TYR A 20 14.59 38.12 -13.16
C TYR A 20 14.33 38.92 -14.42
N ALA A 21 13.69 38.27 -15.40
CA ALA A 21 13.18 38.90 -16.60
C ALA A 21 11.68 39.14 -16.46
N VAL A 22 11.20 40.25 -17.02
CA VAL A 22 9.79 40.59 -17.02
C VAL A 22 9.38 40.95 -18.44
N LYS A 23 8.35 40.28 -18.95
CA LYS A 23 7.78 40.62 -20.25
C LYS A 23 7.08 41.98 -20.15
N SER A 24 7.38 42.89 -21.06
CA SER A 24 6.70 44.19 -21.14
C SER A 24 5.23 43.97 -21.50
N GLN A 25 4.30 44.41 -20.65
CA GLN A 25 2.87 44.48 -21.01
C GLN A 25 2.62 45.74 -21.85
N LYS A 26 1.75 45.62 -22.85
CA LYS A 26 1.43 46.67 -23.84
C LYS A 26 1.03 47.98 -23.14
N ASP A 27 1.73 49.05 -23.46
CA ASP A 27 1.10 50.35 -23.72
C ASP A 27 1.60 50.83 -25.09
N ASP A 28 0.64 51.06 -25.99
CA ASP A 28 0.75 51.77 -27.27
C ASP A 28 1.74 51.26 -28.35
N GLY A 29 1.25 50.32 -29.15
CA GLY A 29 1.39 50.37 -30.61
C GLY A 29 2.73 50.03 -31.27
N LYS A 30 3.87 49.95 -30.56
CA LYS A 30 5.15 49.55 -31.18
C LYS A 30 5.96 48.59 -30.30
N ASN A 31 6.17 47.37 -30.83
CA ASN A 31 7.04 46.29 -30.34
C ASN A 31 6.69 45.66 -28.97
N SER A 32 5.64 44.85 -28.95
CA SER A 32 5.07 44.16 -27.77
C SER A 32 5.84 42.95 -27.22
N ASN A 33 7.09 42.72 -27.61
CA ASN A 33 7.78 41.44 -27.38
C ASN A 33 9.19 41.64 -26.80
N LEU A 34 9.32 42.41 -25.72
CA LEU A 34 10.58 42.66 -25.04
C LEU A 34 10.56 42.09 -23.62
N TYR A 35 11.71 41.57 -23.18
CA TYR A 35 11.96 41.21 -21.80
C TYR A 35 12.89 42.23 -21.17
N SER A 36 12.47 42.82 -20.06
CA SER A 36 13.35 43.63 -19.20
C SER A 36 13.96 42.73 -18.13
N ILE A 37 15.28 42.59 -18.15
CA ILE A 37 16.05 41.83 -17.16
C ILE A 37 16.53 42.77 -16.06
N ARG A 38 16.38 42.34 -14.81
CA ARG A 38 16.67 43.15 -13.62
C ARG A 38 17.33 42.31 -12.55
N GLY A 39 18.25 42.91 -11.80
CA GLY A 39 18.72 42.39 -10.51
C GLY A 39 18.06 43.14 -9.36
N ILE A 40 17.71 42.43 -8.29
CA ILE A 40 17.28 43.01 -7.01
C ILE A 40 17.86 42.20 -5.85
N GLU A 41 18.09 42.81 -4.69
CA GLU A 41 18.31 42.07 -3.45
C GLU A 41 17.16 41.08 -3.17
N LYS A 42 17.48 39.82 -2.83
CA LYS A 42 16.49 38.76 -2.56
C LYS A 42 15.49 39.14 -1.48
N ALA A 43 15.94 39.80 -0.41
CA ALA A 43 15.05 40.20 0.68
C ALA A 43 13.96 41.17 0.19
N ALA A 44 14.32 42.10 -0.69
CA ALA A 44 13.39 43.02 -1.33
C ALA A 44 12.52 42.30 -2.39
N PHE A 45 13.10 41.37 -3.17
CA PHE A 45 12.35 40.59 -4.17
C PHE A 45 11.18 39.84 -3.55
N ASN A 46 11.41 39.22 -2.39
CA ASN A 46 10.42 38.42 -1.67
C ASN A 46 9.21 39.24 -1.20
N GLN A 47 9.31 40.57 -1.18
CA GLN A 47 8.20 41.47 -0.82
C GLN A 47 7.40 41.94 -2.04
N LEU A 48 7.85 41.64 -3.26
CA LEU A 48 7.20 42.08 -4.48
C LEU A 48 5.91 41.31 -4.75
N LYS A 49 4.84 42.06 -4.98
CA LYS A 49 3.54 41.55 -5.48
C LYS A 49 3.42 41.62 -7.00
N PHE A 50 4.23 42.47 -7.62
CA PHE A 50 4.33 42.72 -9.05
C PHE A 50 5.67 43.43 -9.32
N CYS A 51 6.11 43.45 -10.58
CA CYS A 51 7.25 44.27 -10.99
C CYS A 51 6.92 45.77 -10.77
N PRO A 52 7.69 46.52 -9.98
CA PRO A 52 7.34 47.90 -9.65
C PRO A 52 7.37 48.86 -10.84
N ILE A 53 8.05 48.49 -11.92
CA ILE A 53 8.21 49.31 -13.12
C ILE A 53 7.19 48.93 -14.18
N THR A 54 7.15 47.66 -14.58
CA THR A 54 6.26 47.21 -15.67
C THR A 54 4.87 46.82 -15.17
N ARG A 55 4.64 46.79 -13.84
CA ARG A 55 3.43 46.29 -13.19
C ARG A 55 3.07 44.83 -13.50
N ALA A 56 3.94 44.11 -14.20
CA ALA A 56 3.71 42.71 -14.53
C ALA A 56 3.58 41.87 -13.25
N THR A 57 2.62 40.97 -13.26
CA THR A 57 2.35 40.04 -12.16
C THR A 57 3.16 38.76 -12.26
N THR A 58 3.83 38.54 -13.39
CA THR A 58 4.71 37.42 -13.65
C THR A 58 6.14 37.85 -13.95
N PHE A 59 7.10 36.96 -13.71
CA PHE A 59 8.52 37.12 -14.01
C PHE A 59 9.14 35.77 -14.38
N THR A 60 10.25 35.79 -15.09
CA THR A 60 11.07 34.61 -15.35
C THR A 60 12.35 34.69 -14.51
N PRO A 61 12.58 33.79 -13.55
CA PRO A 61 13.81 33.77 -12.77
C PRO A 61 15.02 33.42 -13.65
N LEU A 62 16.10 34.17 -13.47
CA LEU A 62 17.36 33.96 -14.18
C LEU A 62 18.50 33.67 -13.19
N THR A 63 19.39 32.77 -13.56
CA THR A 63 20.70 32.64 -12.94
C THR A 63 21.64 33.70 -13.50
N PHE A 64 22.81 33.85 -12.86
CA PHE A 64 23.82 34.79 -13.34
C PHE A 64 24.35 34.38 -14.71
N ASP A 65 24.63 33.09 -14.93
CA ASP A 65 25.12 32.60 -16.22
C ASP A 65 24.08 32.76 -17.33
N GLU A 66 22.80 32.60 -17.02
CA GLU A 66 21.71 32.87 -17.96
C GLU A 66 21.60 34.35 -18.30
N TYR A 67 21.78 35.23 -17.33
CA TYR A 67 21.89 36.67 -17.55
C TYR A 67 23.06 37.00 -18.48
N LEU A 68 24.26 36.45 -18.23
CA LEU A 68 25.41 36.65 -19.11
C LEU A 68 25.14 36.14 -20.53
N THR A 69 24.56 34.94 -20.62
CA THR A 69 24.25 34.27 -21.89
C THR A 69 23.27 35.05 -22.75
N ILE A 70 22.25 35.66 -22.13
CA ILE A 70 21.20 36.38 -22.87
C ILE A 70 21.59 37.84 -23.18
N THR A 71 22.47 38.42 -22.36
CA THR A 71 22.97 39.79 -22.58
C THR A 71 24.19 39.84 -23.49
N ASP A 72 24.71 38.68 -23.92
CA ASP A 72 25.99 38.52 -24.64
C ASP A 72 27.16 39.22 -23.90
N ASN A 73 27.07 39.29 -22.57
CA ASN A 73 28.04 39.99 -21.75
C ASN A 73 29.21 39.05 -21.47
N ASN A 74 30.24 39.10 -22.33
CA ASN A 74 31.41 38.21 -22.29
C ASN A 74 32.41 38.55 -21.16
N GLN A 75 32.09 39.51 -20.29
CA GLN A 75 32.93 39.78 -19.13
C GLN A 75 32.79 38.62 -18.13
N LYS A 76 33.91 37.97 -17.81
CA LYS A 76 33.96 36.86 -16.84
C LYS A 76 33.58 37.25 -15.40
N ASN A 77 33.39 38.54 -15.12
CA ASN A 77 32.94 39.11 -13.84
C ASN A 77 32.40 40.53 -14.08
N PRO A 78 31.14 40.73 -14.51
CA PRO A 78 30.53 42.04 -14.41
C PRO A 78 30.32 42.34 -12.93
N SER A 79 30.87 43.44 -12.45
CA SER A 79 30.66 43.94 -11.08
C SER A 79 29.23 44.49 -10.88
N ILE A 80 28.38 44.48 -11.93
CA ILE A 80 27.07 45.15 -11.95
C ILE A 80 26.06 44.33 -12.76
N VAL A 81 24.85 44.12 -12.23
CA VAL A 81 23.69 43.66 -13.00
C VAL A 81 22.92 44.88 -13.49
N GLU A 82 23.13 45.24 -14.76
CA GLU A 82 22.42 46.35 -15.40
C GLU A 82 21.02 45.94 -15.85
N VAL A 83 20.11 46.92 -15.90
CA VAL A 83 18.80 46.73 -16.53
C VAL A 83 19.01 46.55 -18.03
N THR A 84 18.82 45.33 -18.53
CA THR A 84 18.98 45.03 -19.95
C THR A 84 17.64 44.69 -20.58
N VAL A 85 17.38 45.22 -21.78
CA VAL A 85 16.18 44.89 -22.55
C VAL A 85 16.58 43.98 -23.71
N VAL A 86 15.95 42.80 -23.79
CA VAL A 86 16.21 41.81 -24.85
C VAL A 86 14.93 41.47 -25.60
N SER A 87 15.06 41.12 -26.88
CA SER A 87 13.90 40.68 -27.67
C SER A 87 13.40 39.32 -27.22
N GLU A 88 12.09 39.08 -27.29
CA GLU A 88 11.48 37.78 -26.98
C GLU A 88 12.06 36.66 -27.85
N LYS A 89 12.41 36.95 -29.11
CA LYS A 89 13.07 35.99 -30.00
C LYS A 89 14.40 35.54 -29.39
N LYS A 90 15.27 36.49 -29.01
CA LYS A 90 16.56 36.20 -28.37
C LYS A 90 16.35 35.46 -27.04
N PHE A 91 15.36 35.88 -26.25
CA PHE A 91 15.05 35.24 -24.97
C PHE A 91 14.67 33.77 -25.13
N LYS A 92 13.72 33.47 -26.02
CA LYS A 92 13.28 32.10 -26.25
C LYS A 92 14.33 31.23 -26.94
N GLU A 93 15.18 31.82 -27.78
CA GLU A 93 16.29 31.11 -28.44
C GLU A 93 17.37 30.70 -27.44
N LYS A 94 17.76 31.60 -26.53
CA LYS A 94 18.80 31.35 -25.52
C LYS A 94 18.29 30.58 -24.31
N LEU A 95 17.02 30.76 -23.92
CA LEU A 95 16.40 30.20 -22.72
C LEU A 95 15.06 29.52 -23.05
N PRO A 96 15.03 28.47 -23.90
CA PRO A 96 13.80 27.87 -24.42
C PRO A 96 12.95 27.16 -23.34
N SER A 97 13.56 26.73 -22.24
CA SER A 97 12.93 25.95 -21.17
C SER A 97 12.38 26.79 -20.01
N LYS A 98 12.54 28.12 -20.06
CA LYS A 98 12.15 28.99 -18.96
C LYS A 98 10.65 29.33 -18.98
N SER A 99 10.04 29.24 -17.81
CA SER A 99 8.65 29.59 -17.58
C SER A 99 8.52 30.86 -16.74
N GLU A 100 7.41 31.57 -16.94
CA GLU A 100 7.02 32.70 -16.10
C GLU A 100 6.38 32.20 -14.79
N ILE A 101 6.67 32.90 -13.70
CA ILE A 101 6.23 32.63 -12.33
C ILE A 101 5.52 33.87 -11.79
N ASN A 102 4.44 33.68 -11.04
CA ASN A 102 3.72 34.79 -10.42
C ASN A 102 4.45 35.30 -9.17
N PHE A 103 4.61 36.63 -9.06
CA PHE A 103 5.25 37.28 -7.90
C PHE A 103 4.55 36.95 -6.57
N LEU A 104 3.23 36.98 -6.52
CA LEU A 104 2.46 36.65 -5.31
C LEU A 104 2.63 35.19 -4.90
N THR A 105 2.61 34.27 -5.87
CA THR A 105 2.85 32.84 -5.62
C THR A 105 4.26 32.63 -5.05
N TYR A 106 5.27 33.26 -5.67
CA TYR A 106 6.64 33.17 -5.20
C TYR A 106 6.80 33.74 -3.79
N ALA A 107 6.29 34.95 -3.53
CA ALA A 107 6.33 35.59 -2.22
C ALA A 107 5.63 34.76 -1.14
N LYS A 108 4.48 34.15 -1.46
CA LYS A 108 3.73 33.28 -0.54
C LYS A 108 4.57 32.09 -0.07
N TYR A 109 5.34 31.48 -0.97
CA TYR A 109 6.12 30.26 -0.70
C TYR A 109 7.62 30.52 -0.53
N ALA A 110 8.07 31.78 -0.46
CA ALA A 110 9.49 32.12 -0.46
C ALA A 110 10.25 31.47 0.70
N LYS A 111 9.65 31.44 1.90
CA LYS A 111 10.23 30.78 3.08
C LYS A 111 10.41 29.28 2.84
N ASP A 112 9.39 28.63 2.28
CA ASP A 112 9.41 27.18 2.02
C ASP A 112 10.38 26.84 0.88
N LEU A 113 10.47 27.70 -0.14
CA LEU A 113 11.44 27.57 -1.21
C LEU A 113 12.88 27.66 -0.70
N VAL A 114 13.18 28.64 0.17
CA VAL A 114 14.51 28.76 0.80
C VAL A 114 14.83 27.52 1.63
N ALA A 115 13.86 26.99 2.37
CA ALA A 115 14.04 25.75 3.12
C ALA A 115 14.33 24.56 2.20
N ALA A 116 13.59 24.42 1.09
CA ALA A 116 13.78 23.36 0.11
C ALA A 116 15.16 23.43 -0.56
N LEU A 117 15.59 24.62 -0.99
CA LEU A 117 16.92 24.84 -1.60
C LEU A 117 18.06 24.56 -0.61
N SER A 118 17.89 24.97 0.65
CA SER A 118 18.83 24.65 1.73
C SER A 118 18.90 23.14 1.96
N MET A 119 17.76 22.45 1.88
CA MET A 119 17.68 21.00 2.02
C MET A 119 18.40 20.26 0.89
N LEU A 120 18.21 20.66 -0.37
CA LEU A 120 18.96 20.12 -1.52
C LEU A 120 20.46 20.22 -1.29
N THR A 121 20.94 21.36 -0.78
CA THR A 121 22.36 21.56 -0.45
C THR A 121 22.82 20.59 0.64
N ARG A 122 22.04 20.47 1.73
CA ARG A 122 22.37 19.57 2.86
C ARG A 122 22.51 18.12 2.43
N ILE A 123 21.66 17.66 1.52
CA ILE A 123 21.65 16.27 1.04
C ILE A 123 22.44 16.07 -0.27
N ARG A 124 23.22 17.07 -0.70
CA ARG A 124 24.09 17.03 -1.89
C ARG A 124 23.35 16.78 -3.22
N LEU A 125 22.16 17.37 -3.37
CA LEU A 125 21.34 17.37 -4.59
C LEU A 125 21.13 18.79 -5.16
N ASN A 126 22.03 19.72 -4.87
CA ASN A 126 21.91 21.14 -5.23
C ASN A 126 22.33 21.49 -6.67
N SER A 127 22.06 20.63 -7.64
CA SER A 127 22.28 20.98 -9.06
C SER A 127 21.38 22.15 -9.49
N GLU A 128 21.83 22.90 -10.50
CA GLU A 128 21.05 24.01 -11.07
C GLU A 128 19.66 23.55 -11.55
N GLU A 129 19.61 22.39 -12.21
CA GLU A 129 18.36 21.75 -12.64
C GLU A 129 17.39 21.52 -11.46
N ASN A 130 17.86 20.98 -10.35
CA ASN A 130 17.03 20.69 -9.18
C ASN A 130 16.56 21.98 -8.49
N GLN A 131 17.43 23.00 -8.43
CA GLN A 131 17.06 24.32 -7.92
C GLN A 131 15.99 24.98 -8.79
N GLN A 132 16.16 24.93 -10.12
CA GLN A 132 15.21 25.50 -11.06
C GLN A 132 13.87 24.77 -11.00
N PHE A 133 13.87 23.45 -10.80
CA PHE A 133 12.65 22.69 -10.61
C PHE A 133 11.84 23.21 -9.39
N LEU A 134 12.49 23.40 -8.24
CA LEU A 134 11.84 23.96 -7.04
C LEU A 134 11.29 25.36 -7.27
N ILE A 135 12.05 26.21 -7.95
CA ILE A 135 11.64 27.57 -8.29
C ILE A 135 10.38 27.53 -9.17
N ASN A 136 10.34 26.64 -10.18
CA ASN A 136 9.19 26.48 -11.06
C ASN A 136 7.97 25.83 -10.38
N HIS A 137 8.17 25.15 -9.25
CA HIS A 137 7.13 24.43 -8.51
C HIS A 137 7.02 24.90 -7.05
N THR A 138 7.13 26.22 -6.84
CA THR A 138 7.14 26.85 -5.51
C THR A 138 5.98 26.44 -4.61
N GLN A 139 4.79 26.19 -5.17
CA GLN A 139 3.63 25.74 -4.40
C GLN A 139 3.82 24.37 -3.72
N HIS A 140 4.78 23.56 -4.15
CA HIS A 140 5.11 22.27 -3.55
C HIS A 140 6.36 22.32 -2.65
N ALA A 141 6.98 23.49 -2.48
CA ALA A 141 8.27 23.63 -1.80
C ALA A 141 8.26 23.10 -0.37
N LEU A 142 7.17 23.32 0.37
CA LEU A 142 7.02 22.81 1.74
C LEU A 142 7.04 21.27 1.76
N ASN A 143 6.20 20.64 0.93
CA ASN A 143 6.10 19.18 0.84
C ASN A 143 7.42 18.57 0.35
N LEU A 144 8.07 19.20 -0.63
CA LEU A 144 9.38 18.76 -1.12
C LEU A 144 10.46 18.91 -0.04
N THR A 145 10.41 19.95 0.79
CA THR A 145 11.33 20.09 1.94
C THR A 145 11.22 18.91 2.89
N TYR A 146 9.99 18.50 3.25
CA TYR A 146 9.77 17.35 4.11
C TYR A 146 10.22 16.04 3.46
N ALA A 147 9.87 15.82 2.18
CA ALA A 147 10.28 14.66 1.42
C ALA A 147 11.81 14.53 1.34
N LEU A 148 12.50 15.63 1.02
CA LEU A 148 13.97 15.68 0.97
C LEU A 148 14.60 15.40 2.33
N SER A 149 14.01 15.91 3.41
CA SER A 149 14.45 15.61 4.78
C SER A 149 14.28 14.11 5.10
N ALA A 150 13.15 13.51 4.74
CA ALA A 150 12.87 12.08 4.96
C ALA A 150 13.81 11.17 4.15
N LEU A 151 14.07 11.52 2.89
CA LEU A 151 15.08 10.83 2.06
C LEU A 151 16.48 10.94 2.67
N GLY A 152 16.85 12.11 3.20
CA GLY A 152 18.12 12.30 3.90
C GLY A 152 18.24 11.43 5.15
N GLN A 153 17.18 11.36 5.97
CA GLN A 153 17.16 10.57 7.20
C GLN A 153 17.24 9.06 6.94
N THR A 154 16.67 8.59 5.83
CA THR A 154 16.70 7.17 5.43
C THR A 154 17.92 6.82 4.58
N ARG A 155 18.83 7.78 4.34
CA ARG A 155 20.00 7.63 3.44
C ARG A 155 19.61 7.24 2.01
N LEU A 156 18.41 7.61 1.59
CA LEU A 156 17.88 7.43 0.24
C LEU A 156 17.99 8.70 -0.61
N ALA A 157 18.58 9.78 -0.08
CA ALA A 157 18.82 10.99 -0.86
C ALA A 157 19.89 10.75 -1.95
N ASN A 158 19.42 10.61 -3.19
CA ASN A 158 20.23 10.54 -4.40
C ASN A 158 19.43 11.10 -5.59
N GLN A 159 20.10 11.29 -6.73
CA GLN A 159 19.46 11.91 -7.92
C GLN A 159 18.32 11.05 -8.46
N GLU A 160 18.43 9.73 -8.44
CA GLU A 160 17.39 8.80 -8.90
C GLU A 160 16.10 8.95 -8.09
N ASN A 161 16.20 8.94 -6.76
CA ASN A 161 15.06 9.06 -5.85
C ASN A 161 14.44 10.46 -5.86
N TRP A 162 15.26 11.49 -6.11
CA TRP A 162 14.75 12.83 -6.39
C TRP A 162 13.91 12.86 -7.67
N GLN A 163 14.39 12.24 -8.75
CA GLN A 163 13.65 12.15 -10.02
C GLN A 163 12.32 11.40 -9.84
N LEU A 164 12.31 10.28 -9.10
CA LEU A 164 11.08 9.56 -8.76
C LEU A 164 10.09 10.45 -7.99
N LEU A 165 10.57 11.21 -7.00
CA LEU A 165 9.73 12.10 -6.21
C LEU A 165 9.07 13.19 -7.06
N ILE A 166 9.86 13.86 -7.92
CA ILE A 166 9.35 14.99 -8.70
C ILE A 166 8.45 14.56 -9.86
N ASN A 167 8.66 13.35 -10.41
CA ASN A 167 7.73 12.75 -11.37
C ASN A 167 6.35 12.50 -10.77
N HIS A 168 6.27 12.39 -9.44
CA HIS A 168 5.04 12.19 -8.69
C HIS A 168 4.74 13.35 -7.74
N ILE A 169 5.08 14.59 -8.12
CA ILE A 169 4.98 15.78 -7.26
C ILE A 169 3.59 16.00 -6.63
N ARG A 170 2.51 15.62 -7.33
CA ARG A 170 1.14 15.71 -6.82
C ARG A 170 0.88 14.81 -5.60
N TYR A 171 1.72 13.80 -5.39
CA TYR A 171 1.64 12.83 -4.30
C TYR A 171 2.78 12.97 -3.29
N THR A 172 3.62 14.01 -3.37
CA THR A 172 4.81 14.19 -2.51
C THR A 172 4.49 14.06 -1.02
N GLU A 173 3.37 14.61 -0.56
CA GLU A 173 2.96 14.50 0.84
C GLU A 173 2.71 13.04 1.24
N ASN A 174 1.89 12.31 0.47
CA ASN A 174 1.61 10.90 0.73
C ASN A 174 2.86 10.02 0.63
N LEU A 175 3.75 10.31 -0.33
CA LEU A 175 5.04 9.62 -0.47
C LEU A 175 5.95 9.88 0.74
N THR A 176 5.92 11.08 1.29
CA THR A 176 6.69 11.44 2.50
C THR A 176 6.19 10.67 3.71
N TYR A 177 4.86 10.63 3.92
CA TYR A 177 4.27 9.82 4.99
C TYR A 177 4.57 8.32 4.81
N GLY A 178 4.48 7.81 3.57
CA GLY A 178 4.82 6.43 3.27
C GLY A 178 6.28 6.09 3.54
N LEU A 179 7.21 6.99 3.25
CA LEU A 179 8.62 6.81 3.60
C LEU A 179 8.85 6.79 5.11
N HIS A 180 8.15 7.64 5.85
CA HIS A 180 8.18 7.60 7.32
C HIS A 180 7.59 6.30 7.87
N ALA A 181 6.48 5.80 7.33
CA ALA A 181 5.91 4.52 7.73
C ALA A 181 6.86 3.35 7.42
N LEU A 182 7.51 3.36 6.25
CA LEU A 182 8.57 2.41 5.90
C LEU A 182 9.73 2.49 6.89
N GLN A 183 10.17 3.70 7.26
CA GLN A 183 11.23 3.87 8.25
C GLN A 183 10.84 3.32 9.62
N GLN A 184 9.62 3.60 10.09
CA GLN A 184 9.10 3.11 11.37
C GLN A 184 8.95 1.57 11.39
N ALA A 185 8.65 0.97 10.24
CA ALA A 185 8.58 -0.48 10.08
C ALA A 185 9.96 -1.13 9.90
N GLY A 186 11.05 -0.37 9.84
CA GLY A 186 12.38 -0.89 9.52
C GLY A 186 12.54 -1.37 8.06
N LEU A 187 11.67 -0.88 7.18
CA LEU A 187 11.56 -1.27 5.77
C LEU A 187 12.03 -0.16 4.80
N ALA A 188 12.55 0.97 5.29
CA ALA A 188 13.08 2.02 4.44
C ALA A 188 14.36 1.58 3.72
N ASN A 189 14.23 1.27 2.43
CA ASN A 189 15.33 0.93 1.53
C ASN A 189 14.97 1.31 0.08
N GLN A 190 15.94 1.21 -0.84
CA GLN A 190 15.78 1.60 -2.25
C GLN A 190 14.61 0.88 -2.93
N VAL A 191 14.49 -0.43 -2.72
CA VAL A 191 13.46 -1.27 -3.36
C VAL A 191 12.07 -0.86 -2.89
N ASN A 192 11.89 -0.68 -1.59
CA ASN A 192 10.60 -0.34 -1.02
C ASN A 192 10.19 1.11 -1.31
N TRP A 193 11.15 2.03 -1.40
CA TRP A 193 10.91 3.38 -1.88
C TRP A 193 10.43 3.38 -3.33
N GLN A 194 11.15 2.70 -4.22
CA GLN A 194 10.73 2.56 -5.63
C GLN A 194 9.33 1.95 -5.76
N LEU A 195 9.03 0.92 -4.97
CA LEU A 195 7.72 0.28 -4.96
C LEU A 195 6.60 1.25 -4.53
N LEU A 196 6.85 2.04 -3.48
CA LEU A 196 5.92 3.07 -3.02
C LEU A 196 5.72 4.17 -4.10
N THR A 197 6.80 4.63 -4.74
CA THR A 197 6.72 5.68 -5.78
C THR A 197 6.05 5.18 -7.05
N ASN A 198 6.27 3.93 -7.45
CA ASN A 198 5.61 3.34 -8.62
C ASN A 198 4.08 3.23 -8.44
N HIS A 199 3.61 3.25 -7.19
CA HIS A 199 2.21 3.26 -6.82
C HIS A 199 1.82 4.56 -6.10
N ALA A 200 2.41 5.70 -6.49
CA ALA A 200 2.23 6.98 -5.81
C ALA A 200 0.76 7.42 -5.66
N GLU A 201 -0.11 7.06 -6.61
CA GLU A 201 -1.55 7.35 -6.54
C GLU A 201 -2.27 6.62 -5.40
N TYR A 202 -1.73 5.48 -4.95
CA TYR A 202 -2.21 4.70 -3.82
C TYR A 202 -1.36 4.91 -2.56
N ALA A 203 -0.39 5.82 -2.56
CA ALA A 203 0.58 5.98 -1.47
C ALA A 203 -0.09 6.22 -0.11
N SER A 204 -1.19 6.98 -0.05
CA SER A 204 -1.93 7.19 1.20
C SER A 204 -2.50 5.88 1.75
N ASN A 205 -3.15 5.08 0.90
CA ASN A 205 -3.72 3.79 1.28
C ASN A 205 -2.63 2.77 1.64
N LEU A 206 -1.51 2.76 0.91
CA LEU A 206 -0.35 1.90 1.21
C LEU A 206 0.28 2.27 2.56
N THR A 207 0.39 3.57 2.86
CA THR A 207 0.90 4.06 4.14
C THR A 207 0.00 3.60 5.29
N TYR A 208 -1.31 3.81 5.17
CA TYR A 208 -2.28 3.40 6.19
C TYR A 208 -2.30 1.88 6.39
N GLY A 209 -2.19 1.11 5.30
CA GLY A 209 -2.09 -0.35 5.36
C GLY A 209 -0.82 -0.83 6.05
N LEU A 210 0.33 -0.19 5.79
CA LEU A 210 1.59 -0.52 6.45
C LEU A 210 1.55 -0.18 7.95
N ASP A 211 0.97 0.96 8.32
CA ASP A 211 0.76 1.30 9.74
C ASP A 211 -0.15 0.30 10.44
N THR A 212 -1.22 -0.13 9.77
CA THR A 212 -2.11 -1.17 10.30
C THR A 212 -1.35 -2.48 10.52
N LEU A 213 -0.57 -2.93 9.52
CA LEU A 213 0.31 -4.10 9.63
C LEU A 213 1.29 -3.94 10.80
N ARG A 214 1.86 -2.75 11.02
CA ARG A 214 2.78 -2.47 12.13
C ARG A 214 2.09 -2.61 13.48
N ILE A 215 0.90 -2.03 13.64
CA ILE A 215 0.12 -2.07 14.89
C ILE A 215 -0.20 -3.51 15.29
N ILE A 216 -0.51 -4.38 14.33
CA ILE A 216 -0.83 -5.79 14.60
C ILE A 216 0.40 -6.73 14.61
N GLY A 217 1.62 -6.18 14.49
CA GLY A 217 2.86 -6.97 14.51
C GLY A 217 3.12 -7.79 13.24
N LEU A 218 2.49 -7.45 12.11
CA LEU A 218 2.68 -8.10 10.81
C LEU A 218 3.49 -7.26 9.80
N ALA A 219 4.02 -6.10 10.19
CA ALA A 219 4.90 -5.31 9.31
C ALA A 219 6.23 -6.04 9.08
N ASN A 220 6.42 -6.55 7.87
CA ASN A 220 7.66 -7.17 7.40
C ASN A 220 7.76 -7.04 5.87
N GLN A 221 8.91 -7.41 5.30
CA GLN A 221 9.18 -7.27 3.86
C GLN A 221 8.15 -8.00 2.99
N ALA A 222 7.78 -9.24 3.36
CA ALA A 222 6.85 -10.05 2.58
C ALA A 222 5.44 -9.45 2.58
N ASN A 223 4.98 -8.97 3.74
CA ASN A 223 3.65 -8.38 3.88
C ASN A 223 3.56 -7.00 3.24
N TRP A 224 4.64 -6.21 3.30
CA TRP A 224 4.73 -4.96 2.53
C TRP A 224 4.63 -5.22 1.03
N GLN A 225 5.43 -6.13 0.49
CA GLN A 225 5.37 -6.50 -0.93
C GLN A 225 3.98 -6.98 -1.34
N LEU A 226 3.34 -7.79 -0.49
CA LEU A 226 1.98 -8.28 -0.74
C LEU A 226 0.96 -7.14 -0.80
N LEU A 227 1.02 -6.20 0.15
CA LEU A 227 0.15 -5.01 0.15
C LEU A 227 0.39 -4.14 -1.09
N SER A 228 1.66 -3.88 -1.44
CA SER A 228 2.02 -3.04 -2.57
C SER A 228 1.66 -3.66 -3.93
N ASN A 229 1.80 -4.97 -4.08
CA ASN A 229 1.39 -5.69 -5.30
C ASN A 229 -0.13 -5.64 -5.53
N HIS A 230 -0.90 -5.32 -4.48
CA HIS A 230 -2.33 -5.08 -4.53
C HIS A 230 -2.68 -3.61 -4.25
N SER A 231 -1.83 -2.68 -4.66
CA SER A 231 -1.96 -1.24 -4.37
C SER A 231 -3.34 -0.64 -4.71
N GLN A 232 -3.92 -1.02 -5.85
CA GLN A 232 -5.28 -0.61 -6.25
C GLN A 232 -6.40 -1.06 -5.28
N TYR A 233 -6.14 -2.08 -4.46
CA TYR A 233 -7.03 -2.60 -3.42
C TYR A 233 -6.49 -2.34 -2.01
N ALA A 234 -5.47 -1.48 -1.84
CA ALA A 234 -4.85 -1.23 -0.55
C ALA A 234 -5.86 -0.71 0.50
N GLN A 235 -6.84 0.09 0.08
CA GLN A 235 -7.93 0.54 0.96
C GLN A 235 -8.77 -0.65 1.47
N ASN A 236 -9.25 -1.50 0.55
CA ASN A 236 -10.04 -2.70 0.87
C ASN A 236 -9.28 -3.64 1.81
N LEU A 237 -7.99 -3.86 1.55
CA LEU A 237 -7.13 -4.69 2.39
C LEU A 237 -6.94 -4.09 3.79
N THR A 238 -6.76 -2.78 3.87
CA THR A 238 -6.55 -2.10 5.15
C THR A 238 -7.82 -2.06 6.01
N GLU A 239 -8.98 -1.80 5.39
CA GLU A 239 -10.28 -1.86 6.06
C GLU A 239 -10.54 -3.28 6.59
N ALA A 240 -10.36 -4.30 5.74
CA ALA A 240 -10.50 -5.69 6.13
C ALA A 240 -9.58 -6.08 7.30
N LEU A 241 -8.32 -5.63 7.26
CA LEU A 241 -7.35 -5.92 8.31
C LEU A 241 -7.71 -5.26 9.64
N ASN A 242 -8.21 -4.01 9.61
CA ASN A 242 -8.73 -3.31 10.79
C ASN A 242 -9.95 -4.04 11.38
N THR A 243 -10.87 -4.52 10.55
CA THR A 243 -12.01 -5.33 10.99
C THR A 243 -11.55 -6.59 11.70
N LEU A 244 -10.57 -7.31 11.15
CA LEU A 244 -10.00 -8.49 11.80
C LEU A 244 -9.25 -8.15 13.09
N GLN A 245 -8.52 -7.03 13.12
CA GLN A 245 -7.82 -6.57 14.32
C GLN A 245 -8.79 -6.34 15.48
N GLN A 246 -9.88 -5.61 15.24
CA GLN A 246 -10.88 -5.31 16.26
C GLN A 246 -11.56 -6.57 16.80
N ALA A 247 -11.68 -7.61 15.97
CA ALA A 247 -12.22 -8.90 16.37
C ALA A 247 -11.17 -9.86 16.98
N GLY A 248 -9.90 -9.47 17.09
CA GLY A 248 -8.83 -10.36 17.55
C GLY A 248 -8.49 -11.50 16.59
N LEU A 249 -8.84 -11.35 15.31
CA LEU A 249 -8.64 -12.33 14.24
C LEU A 249 -7.51 -11.96 13.26
N ALA A 250 -6.81 -10.85 13.51
CA ALA A 250 -5.66 -10.46 12.69
C ALA A 250 -4.51 -11.46 12.88
N SER A 251 -4.16 -12.17 11.80
CA SER A 251 -3.10 -13.18 11.78
C SER A 251 -2.43 -13.22 10.41
N GLN A 252 -1.22 -13.80 10.34
CA GLN A 252 -0.51 -13.97 9.06
C GLN A 252 -1.35 -14.75 8.04
N THR A 253 -2.04 -15.80 8.49
CA THR A 253 -2.90 -16.65 7.66
C THR A 253 -4.09 -15.88 7.11
N ASN A 254 -4.76 -15.08 7.95
CA ASN A 254 -5.90 -14.27 7.50
C ASN A 254 -5.46 -13.11 6.60
N TRP A 255 -4.30 -12.50 6.86
CA TRP A 255 -3.73 -11.48 5.98
C TRP A 255 -3.45 -12.01 4.57
N GLN A 256 -2.78 -13.17 4.46
CA GLN A 256 -2.51 -13.81 3.16
C GLN A 256 -3.80 -14.18 2.41
N PHE A 257 -4.82 -14.63 3.15
CA PHE A 257 -6.13 -14.92 2.60
C PHE A 257 -6.82 -13.67 2.02
N LEU A 258 -6.84 -12.57 2.78
CA LEU A 258 -7.41 -11.30 2.32
C LEU A 258 -6.68 -10.78 1.09
N ALA A 259 -5.35 -10.83 1.07
CA ALA A 259 -4.55 -10.41 -0.08
C ALA A 259 -4.86 -11.19 -1.35
N LYS A 260 -5.01 -12.53 -1.25
CA LYS A 260 -5.39 -13.38 -2.38
C LYS A 260 -6.75 -13.00 -2.98
N HIS A 261 -7.62 -12.39 -2.17
CA HIS A 261 -8.97 -11.96 -2.55
C HIS A 261 -9.14 -10.45 -2.35
N ALA A 262 -8.12 -9.64 -2.67
CA ALA A 262 -8.04 -8.23 -2.28
C ALA A 262 -9.27 -7.37 -2.62
N ALA A 263 -9.90 -7.61 -3.78
CA ALA A 263 -11.12 -6.90 -4.18
C ALA A 263 -12.31 -7.16 -3.24
N GLN A 264 -12.38 -8.35 -2.64
CA GLN A 264 -13.45 -8.84 -1.77
C GLN A 264 -13.06 -8.82 -0.28
N ALA A 265 -11.89 -8.25 0.05
CA ALA A 265 -11.33 -8.33 1.38
C ALA A 265 -12.29 -7.82 2.49
N PRO A 266 -13.02 -6.70 2.33
CA PRO A 266 -13.94 -6.22 3.36
C PRO A 266 -15.06 -7.22 3.64
N GLN A 267 -15.69 -7.78 2.60
CA GLN A 267 -16.75 -8.78 2.76
C GLN A 267 -16.23 -10.06 3.41
N LEU A 268 -15.00 -10.48 3.05
CA LEU A 268 -14.38 -11.66 3.64
C LEU A 268 -14.03 -11.45 5.12
N ALA A 269 -13.50 -10.28 5.49
CA ALA A 269 -13.24 -9.96 6.89
C ALA A 269 -14.54 -9.94 7.70
N ASP A 270 -15.60 -9.28 7.20
CA ASP A 270 -16.91 -9.30 7.86
C ASP A 270 -17.45 -10.72 8.02
N GLY A 271 -17.35 -11.56 6.98
CA GLY A 271 -17.77 -12.96 7.07
C GLY A 271 -16.93 -13.82 8.03
N LEU A 272 -15.68 -13.45 8.31
CA LEU A 272 -14.86 -14.10 9.35
C LEU A 272 -15.27 -13.64 10.76
N VAL A 273 -15.62 -12.37 10.94
CA VAL A 273 -16.10 -11.81 12.22
C VAL A 273 -17.53 -12.28 12.53
N ASN A 274 -18.40 -12.30 11.52
CA ASN A 274 -19.82 -12.58 11.61
C ASN A 274 -20.23 -13.81 10.77
N PRO A 275 -19.74 -15.02 11.09
CA PRO A 275 -19.88 -16.20 10.24
C PRO A 275 -21.32 -16.74 10.12
N LYS A 276 -22.29 -16.19 10.86
CA LYS A 276 -23.72 -16.56 10.78
C LYS A 276 -24.44 -15.97 9.56
N GLN A 277 -23.96 -14.85 9.03
CA GLN A 277 -24.63 -14.13 7.95
C GLN A 277 -23.66 -13.69 6.83
N PRO A 278 -22.74 -14.54 6.34
CA PRO A 278 -21.91 -14.15 5.21
C PRO A 278 -22.77 -14.04 3.96
N SER A 279 -22.41 -13.11 3.07
CA SER A 279 -23.05 -13.02 1.76
C SER A 279 -22.92 -14.34 0.99
N THR A 280 -23.94 -14.71 0.22
CA THR A 280 -24.02 -16.00 -0.45
C THR A 280 -22.82 -16.27 -1.36
N ASN A 281 -22.28 -15.22 -1.97
CA ASN A 281 -21.18 -15.31 -2.93
C ASN A 281 -19.82 -15.56 -2.27
N ILE A 282 -19.62 -15.15 -1.01
CA ILE A 282 -18.34 -15.35 -0.29
C ILE A 282 -18.33 -16.63 0.56
N LYS A 283 -19.50 -17.18 0.90
CA LYS A 283 -19.64 -18.37 1.76
C LYS A 283 -18.75 -19.54 1.32
N PRO A 284 -18.62 -19.89 0.02
CA PRO A 284 -17.72 -20.96 -0.41
C PRO A 284 -16.24 -20.65 -0.17
N ILE A 285 -15.84 -19.39 -0.38
CA ILE A 285 -14.46 -18.92 -0.21
C ILE A 285 -14.06 -19.00 1.27
N LEU A 286 -14.94 -18.52 2.17
CA LEU A 286 -14.74 -18.58 3.62
C LEU A 286 -14.66 -20.02 4.12
N LYS A 287 -15.55 -20.91 3.65
CA LYS A 287 -15.52 -22.32 4.01
C LYS A 287 -14.20 -22.99 3.64
N ALA A 288 -13.70 -22.74 2.42
CA ALA A 288 -12.43 -23.29 1.98
C ALA A 288 -11.25 -22.81 2.85
N HIS A 289 -11.23 -21.52 3.20
CA HIS A 289 -10.22 -20.94 4.09
C HIS A 289 -10.27 -21.51 5.50
N LEU A 290 -11.46 -21.54 6.11
CA LEU A 290 -11.66 -22.09 7.46
C LEU A 290 -11.30 -23.59 7.52
N LEU A 291 -11.66 -24.35 6.49
CA LEU A 291 -11.31 -25.77 6.41
C LEU A 291 -9.80 -25.97 6.31
N LYS A 292 -9.13 -25.13 5.53
CA LYS A 292 -7.66 -25.14 5.43
C LYS A 292 -7.03 -24.83 6.79
N ASN A 293 -7.52 -23.83 7.53
CA ASN A 293 -7.00 -23.50 8.86
C ASN A 293 -7.10 -24.68 9.84
N ILE A 294 -8.24 -25.38 9.87
CA ILE A 294 -8.38 -26.60 10.71
C ILE A 294 -7.41 -27.68 10.26
N THR A 295 -7.30 -27.90 8.95
CA THR A 295 -6.42 -28.90 8.35
C THR A 295 -4.95 -28.64 8.71
N ASP A 296 -4.49 -27.40 8.57
CA ASP A 296 -3.13 -26.99 8.87
C ASP A 296 -2.83 -27.14 10.37
N HIS A 297 -3.77 -26.79 11.25
CA HIS A 297 -3.62 -26.99 12.69
C HIS A 297 -3.52 -28.47 13.07
N LEU A 298 -4.38 -29.32 12.50
CA LEU A 298 -4.33 -30.77 12.75
C LEU A 298 -3.05 -31.41 12.22
N ASN A 299 -2.49 -30.92 11.09
CA ASN A 299 -1.19 -31.36 10.55
C ASN A 299 -0.01 -30.97 11.44
N GLN A 300 -0.06 -29.83 12.14
CA GLN A 300 1.03 -29.42 13.04
C GLN A 300 1.13 -30.28 14.29
N GLU A 301 -0.02 -30.77 14.77
CA GLU A 301 -0.10 -31.56 16.01
C GLU A 301 0.02 -33.07 15.79
N ASN A 302 -0.03 -33.54 14.53
CA ASN A 302 -0.11 -34.97 14.22
C ASN A 302 0.69 -35.37 12.98
N ASP A 303 1.28 -36.57 12.99
CA ASP A 303 2.01 -37.16 11.85
C ASP A 303 1.10 -37.60 10.68
N THR A 304 -0.17 -37.20 10.68
CA THR A 304 -1.13 -37.53 9.61
C THR A 304 -1.19 -36.39 8.60
N ASN A 305 -1.01 -36.70 7.32
CA ASN A 305 -1.18 -35.70 6.27
C ASN A 305 -2.66 -35.50 5.89
N PHE A 306 -3.21 -34.33 6.24
CA PHE A 306 -4.56 -33.88 5.87
C PHE A 306 -4.57 -32.91 4.67
N SER A 307 -3.43 -32.61 4.03
CA SER A 307 -3.21 -31.50 3.07
C SER A 307 -4.22 -31.40 1.91
N ASP A 308 -4.84 -32.51 1.53
CA ASP A 308 -5.71 -32.58 0.36
C ASP A 308 -7.21 -32.52 0.71
N CYS A 309 -7.56 -32.21 1.96
CA CYS A 309 -8.95 -32.10 2.40
C CYS A 309 -9.63 -30.81 1.91
N ASN A 310 -10.46 -30.95 0.87
CA ASN A 310 -11.27 -29.85 0.32
C ASN A 310 -12.75 -29.89 0.74
N ALA A 311 -13.18 -30.89 1.53
CA ALA A 311 -14.54 -31.04 2.01
C ALA A 311 -14.59 -31.44 3.50
N VAL A 312 -15.49 -30.80 4.26
CA VAL A 312 -15.68 -31.07 5.71
C VAL A 312 -15.98 -32.55 5.96
N ARG A 313 -16.80 -33.17 5.10
CA ARG A 313 -17.17 -34.58 5.21
C ARG A 313 -15.97 -35.52 5.01
N ARG A 314 -15.03 -35.18 4.11
CA ARG A 314 -13.79 -35.94 3.91
C ARG A 314 -12.89 -35.80 5.14
N LEU A 315 -12.70 -34.59 5.67
CA LEU A 315 -11.94 -34.37 6.89
C LEU A 315 -12.51 -35.20 8.06
N CYS A 316 -13.83 -35.18 8.24
CA CYS A 316 -14.51 -35.99 9.25
C CYS A 316 -14.25 -37.49 9.08
N PHE A 317 -14.19 -37.99 7.83
CA PHE A 317 -13.88 -39.38 7.53
C PHE A 317 -12.44 -39.73 7.92
N ILE A 318 -11.47 -38.94 7.46
CA ILE A 318 -10.05 -39.19 7.73
C ILE A 318 -9.79 -39.16 9.23
N VAL A 319 -10.22 -38.09 9.92
CA VAL A 319 -10.06 -37.97 11.38
C VAL A 319 -10.76 -39.09 12.14
N SER A 320 -11.90 -39.58 11.65
CA SER A 320 -12.57 -40.73 12.27
C SER A 320 -11.81 -42.04 12.06
N ALA A 321 -11.10 -42.21 10.94
CA ALA A 321 -10.37 -43.41 10.56
C ALA A 321 -8.94 -43.46 11.13
N CYS A 322 -8.30 -42.31 11.41
CA CYS A 322 -6.94 -42.20 11.97
C CYS A 322 -6.77 -43.08 13.21
N GLN A 323 -5.77 -43.98 13.23
CA GLN A 323 -5.61 -44.92 14.35
C GLN A 323 -4.74 -44.46 15.51
N THR A 324 -3.71 -43.68 15.23
CA THR A 324 -2.87 -43.06 16.24
C THR A 324 -3.70 -42.04 17.02
N ASN A 325 -3.77 -42.20 18.35
CA ASN A 325 -4.54 -41.32 19.25
C ASN A 325 -5.96 -40.98 18.76
N LYS A 326 -6.71 -41.96 18.25
CA LYS A 326 -8.11 -41.86 17.73
C LYS A 326 -9.00 -40.88 18.49
N THR A 327 -8.95 -40.93 19.82
CA THR A 327 -9.79 -40.13 20.70
C THR A 327 -9.36 -38.68 20.84
N GLU A 328 -8.08 -38.40 20.61
CA GLU A 328 -7.44 -37.10 20.75
C GLU A 328 -7.70 -36.25 19.51
N ILE A 329 -7.35 -36.72 18.31
CA ILE A 329 -7.53 -35.96 17.05
C ILE A 329 -9.01 -35.65 16.78
N ILE A 330 -9.91 -36.63 16.98
CA ILE A 330 -11.36 -36.37 16.85
C ILE A 330 -11.89 -35.46 17.97
N GLY A 331 -11.18 -35.40 19.11
CA GLY A 331 -11.42 -34.44 20.18
C GLY A 331 -11.02 -33.03 19.74
N GLN A 332 -9.79 -32.86 19.28
CA GLN A 332 -9.26 -31.61 18.73
C GLN A 332 -10.17 -31.06 17.61
N LEU A 333 -10.55 -31.89 16.64
CA LEU A 333 -11.48 -31.46 15.58
C LEU A 333 -12.83 -31.01 16.16
N ALA A 334 -13.38 -31.73 17.14
CA ALA A 334 -14.63 -31.32 17.79
C ALA A 334 -14.47 -30.00 18.56
N GLU A 335 -13.35 -29.80 19.25
CA GLU A 335 -13.04 -28.56 19.97
C GLU A 335 -12.92 -27.37 19.00
N LEU A 336 -12.15 -27.53 17.92
CA LEU A 336 -12.01 -26.52 16.86
C LEU A 336 -13.37 -26.17 16.23
N LEU A 337 -14.14 -27.16 15.77
CA LEU A 337 -15.46 -26.93 15.16
C LEU A 337 -16.45 -26.23 16.08
N ASN A 338 -16.24 -26.28 17.39
CA ASN A 338 -17.08 -25.60 18.37
C ASN A 338 -16.62 -24.18 18.70
N GLN A 339 -15.46 -23.73 18.21
CA GLN A 339 -15.05 -22.33 18.35
C GLN A 339 -15.90 -21.42 17.44
N PRO A 340 -16.19 -20.18 17.86
CA PRO A 340 -17.08 -19.27 17.13
C PRO A 340 -16.69 -19.04 15.66
N GLN A 341 -15.39 -18.93 15.36
CA GLN A 341 -14.94 -18.64 13.99
C GLN A 341 -15.21 -19.77 12.97
N TYR A 342 -15.46 -21.00 13.43
CA TYR A 342 -15.72 -22.16 12.57
C TYR A 342 -17.22 -22.48 12.40
N TYR A 343 -18.10 -21.53 12.76
CA TYR A 343 -19.56 -21.68 12.64
C TYR A 343 -20.00 -22.22 11.27
N LEU A 344 -19.41 -21.73 10.17
CA LEU A 344 -19.77 -22.14 8.82
C LEU A 344 -19.53 -23.62 8.53
N LEU A 345 -18.49 -24.20 9.13
CA LEU A 345 -18.18 -25.63 9.00
C LEU A 345 -19.03 -26.45 9.98
N LYS A 346 -19.27 -25.90 11.17
CA LYS A 346 -20.14 -26.48 12.20
C LYS A 346 -21.57 -26.66 11.70
N GLU A 347 -22.12 -25.67 11.01
CA GLU A 347 -23.48 -25.67 10.43
C GLU A 347 -23.68 -26.81 9.43
N GLU A 348 -22.64 -27.23 8.69
CA GLU A 348 -22.73 -28.39 7.80
C GLU A 348 -22.95 -29.69 8.55
N ILE A 349 -22.33 -29.84 9.73
CA ILE A 349 -22.40 -31.06 10.54
C ILE A 349 -23.64 -31.05 11.43
N SER A 350 -23.99 -29.89 11.98
CA SER A 350 -25.08 -29.68 12.93
C SER A 350 -25.90 -28.46 12.51
N PRO A 351 -26.99 -28.63 11.74
CA PRO A 351 -27.77 -27.55 11.14
C PRO A 351 -28.35 -26.52 12.13
N ASN A 352 -28.59 -26.93 13.38
CA ASN A 352 -29.07 -26.02 14.45
C ASN A 352 -27.92 -25.39 15.24
N SER A 353 -26.68 -25.53 14.77
CA SER A 353 -25.45 -25.02 15.40
C SER A 353 -25.25 -25.48 16.85
N GLU A 354 -25.86 -26.59 17.25
CA GLU A 354 -25.55 -27.26 18.51
C GLU A 354 -24.09 -27.73 18.50
N ALA A 355 -23.52 -27.92 19.70
CA ALA A 355 -22.14 -28.38 19.84
C ALA A 355 -21.90 -29.69 19.08
N VAL A 356 -20.86 -29.71 18.25
CA VAL A 356 -20.44 -30.89 17.48
C VAL A 356 -19.71 -31.85 18.41
N ARG A 357 -20.18 -33.09 18.48
CA ARG A 357 -19.62 -34.15 19.32
C ARG A 357 -18.87 -35.15 18.44
N LYS A 358 -17.97 -35.94 19.03
CA LYS A 358 -17.21 -37.00 18.35
C LYS A 358 -18.10 -37.97 17.53
N ARG A 359 -19.33 -38.23 18.01
CA ARG A 359 -20.31 -39.08 17.32
C ARG A 359 -20.97 -38.39 16.12
N ASP A 360 -21.16 -37.08 16.19
CA ASP A 360 -21.69 -36.30 15.08
C ASP A 360 -20.68 -36.27 13.93
N ILE A 361 -19.39 -36.11 14.22
CA ILE A 361 -18.29 -36.22 13.23
C ILE A 361 -18.33 -37.57 12.51
N ARG A 362 -18.41 -38.69 13.25
CA ARG A 362 -18.49 -40.04 12.67
C ARG A 362 -19.77 -40.25 11.85
N SER A 363 -20.91 -39.76 12.34
CA SER A 363 -22.18 -39.86 11.64
C SER A 363 -22.16 -39.07 10.33
N PHE A 364 -21.68 -37.83 10.40
CA PHE A 364 -21.57 -36.94 9.26
C PHE A 364 -20.60 -37.48 8.21
N ALA A 365 -19.46 -38.02 8.62
CA ALA A 365 -18.56 -38.74 7.73
C ALA A 365 -19.32 -39.82 6.94
N ARG A 366 -19.99 -40.78 7.60
CA ARG A 366 -20.65 -41.87 6.87
C ARG A 366 -21.87 -41.42 6.08
N TYR A 367 -22.75 -40.62 6.67
CA TYR A 367 -24.11 -40.41 6.15
C TYR A 367 -24.38 -38.98 5.69
N GLY A 368 -23.47 -38.03 5.92
CA GLY A 368 -23.72 -36.61 5.65
C GLY A 368 -24.72 -35.98 6.60
N ALA A 369 -25.04 -36.63 7.73
CA ALA A 369 -26.01 -36.17 8.71
C ALA A 369 -25.48 -36.30 10.15
N LYS A 370 -25.93 -35.39 11.02
CA LYS A 370 -25.70 -35.41 12.47
C LYS A 370 -26.22 -36.70 13.10
N SER A 371 -25.68 -37.09 14.26
CA SER A 371 -26.24 -38.20 15.04
C SER A 371 -27.49 -37.77 15.81
N ASP A 372 -28.54 -38.60 15.75
CA ASP A 372 -29.79 -38.43 16.51
C ASP A 372 -29.66 -38.78 18.01
N SER A 373 -28.48 -39.22 18.45
CA SER A 373 -28.32 -39.61 19.84
C SER A 373 -28.31 -38.42 20.81
N ARG A 374 -29.03 -38.63 21.92
CA ARG A 374 -29.13 -37.69 23.04
C ARG A 374 -28.01 -37.93 24.04
N TYR A 375 -28.29 -38.45 25.23
CA TYR A 375 -27.26 -38.63 26.26
C TYR A 375 -26.35 -39.84 25.93
N PHE A 376 -26.94 -41.00 25.69
CA PHE A 376 -26.23 -42.25 25.41
C PHE A 376 -26.04 -42.53 23.92
N LEU A 377 -24.97 -43.27 23.57
CA LEU A 377 -24.75 -43.75 22.20
C LEU A 377 -25.85 -44.74 21.81
N ASN A 378 -26.58 -44.42 20.73
CA ASN A 378 -27.55 -45.32 20.13
C ASN A 378 -26.85 -46.45 19.35
N LEU A 379 -27.62 -47.41 18.82
CA LEU A 379 -27.07 -48.54 18.06
C LEU A 379 -26.25 -48.07 16.84
N GLN A 380 -26.72 -47.02 16.16
CA GLN A 380 -26.07 -46.47 14.97
C GLN A 380 -24.69 -45.88 15.29
N ASP A 381 -24.57 -45.13 16.39
CA ASP A 381 -23.30 -44.58 16.84
C ASP A 381 -22.28 -45.67 17.23
N ARG A 382 -22.76 -46.75 17.87
CA ARG A 382 -21.92 -47.90 18.20
C ARG A 382 -21.42 -48.59 16.93
N ARG A 383 -22.28 -48.75 15.92
CA ARG A 383 -21.91 -49.26 14.59
C ARG A 383 -20.90 -48.34 13.89
N ASN A 384 -21.10 -47.02 13.94
CA ASN A 384 -20.16 -46.05 13.37
C ASN A 384 -18.80 -46.11 14.05
N LYS A 385 -18.77 -46.19 15.39
CA LYS A 385 -17.53 -46.37 16.14
C LYS A 385 -16.81 -47.67 15.72
N ARG A 386 -17.54 -48.78 15.57
CA ARG A 386 -16.98 -50.06 15.12
C ARG A 386 -16.43 -50.00 13.69
N TYR A 387 -17.19 -49.38 12.77
CA TYR A 387 -16.79 -49.20 11.37
C TYR A 387 -15.42 -48.51 11.27
N PHE A 388 -15.27 -47.35 11.92
CA PHE A 388 -14.02 -46.62 11.88
C PHE A 388 -12.89 -47.28 12.66
N SER A 389 -13.20 -48.11 13.66
CA SER A 389 -12.15 -48.86 14.37
C SER A 389 -11.43 -49.90 13.51
N GLY A 390 -12.02 -50.33 12.39
CA GLY A 390 -11.47 -51.37 11.52
C GLY A 390 -10.42 -50.91 10.48
N PHE A 391 -10.23 -49.61 10.26
CA PHE A 391 -9.29 -49.12 9.24
C PHE A 391 -7.85 -49.24 9.70
N LYS A 392 -6.98 -49.91 8.94
CA LYS A 392 -5.53 -49.88 9.20
C LYS A 392 -4.91 -48.57 8.69
N PRO A 393 -3.89 -47.99 9.36
CA PRO A 393 -3.26 -46.73 8.96
C PRO A 393 -2.88 -46.66 7.48
N GLU A 394 -2.27 -47.72 6.96
CA GLU A 394 -1.81 -47.84 5.57
C GLU A 394 -2.95 -47.85 4.53
N LYS A 395 -4.20 -48.04 4.96
CA LYS A 395 -5.39 -48.08 4.09
C LYS A 395 -6.25 -46.81 4.15
N ILE A 396 -5.92 -45.85 5.00
CA ILE A 396 -6.78 -44.67 5.24
C ILE A 396 -6.84 -43.77 4.01
N ALA A 397 -5.71 -43.51 3.35
CA ALA A 397 -5.67 -42.67 2.15
C ALA A 397 -6.48 -43.27 1.00
N GLU A 398 -6.32 -44.57 0.75
CA GLU A 398 -7.10 -45.31 -0.26
C GLU A 398 -8.60 -45.31 0.07
N ALA A 399 -8.96 -45.57 1.33
CA ALA A 399 -10.34 -45.54 1.79
C ALA A 399 -10.99 -44.16 1.63
N ALA A 400 -10.25 -43.08 1.91
CA ALA A 400 -10.73 -41.71 1.74
C ALA A 400 -10.99 -41.38 0.26
N LEU A 401 -10.13 -41.86 -0.66
CA LEU A 401 -10.33 -41.69 -2.10
C LEU A 401 -11.54 -42.48 -2.63
N LEU A 402 -11.72 -43.72 -2.19
CA LEU A 402 -12.90 -44.53 -2.53
C LEU A 402 -14.19 -43.88 -2.01
N PHE A 403 -14.14 -43.34 -0.80
CA PHE A 403 -15.24 -42.61 -0.20
C PHE A 403 -15.61 -41.34 -0.99
N GLU A 404 -14.63 -40.59 -1.50
CA GLU A 404 -14.91 -39.45 -2.40
C GLU A 404 -15.54 -39.87 -3.73
N ARG A 405 -15.04 -40.95 -4.36
CA ARG A 405 -15.62 -41.48 -5.61
C ARG A 405 -17.08 -41.88 -5.42
N ASN A 406 -17.39 -42.54 -4.31
CA ASN A 406 -18.75 -42.97 -3.97
C ASN A 406 -19.69 -41.82 -3.56
N GLN A 407 -19.17 -40.62 -3.28
CA GLN A 407 -20.02 -39.43 -3.08
C GLN A 407 -20.34 -38.70 -4.38
N ARG A 408 -19.48 -38.80 -5.39
CA ARG A 408 -19.70 -38.20 -6.72
C ARG A 408 -20.67 -39.02 -7.57
N LEU A 409 -20.72 -40.33 -7.32
CA LEU A 409 -21.77 -41.21 -7.79
C LEU A 409 -22.91 -41.09 -6.77
N SER A 410 -23.96 -40.32 -7.08
CA SER A 410 -25.18 -40.32 -6.28
C SER A 410 -25.79 -41.72 -6.30
N LEU A 411 -25.37 -42.58 -5.37
CA LEU A 411 -25.94 -43.91 -5.18
C LEU A 411 -27.32 -43.75 -4.57
N HIS A 412 -28.30 -44.31 -5.28
CA HIS A 412 -29.67 -44.40 -4.85
C HIS A 412 -29.72 -45.16 -3.49
N PRO A 413 -30.66 -44.84 -2.58
CA PRO A 413 -30.70 -45.44 -1.23
C PRO A 413 -30.81 -46.97 -1.17
N HIS A 414 -31.04 -47.63 -2.31
CA HIS A 414 -31.16 -49.08 -2.42
C HIS A 414 -29.83 -49.83 -2.58
N ASP A 415 -28.73 -49.17 -2.97
CA ASP A 415 -27.47 -49.86 -3.27
C ASP A 415 -26.58 -50.12 -2.04
N LEU A 416 -26.93 -49.57 -0.86
CA LEU A 416 -26.17 -49.81 0.37
C LEU A 416 -26.49 -51.15 1.05
N ALA A 417 -27.55 -51.84 0.63
CA ALA A 417 -27.95 -53.13 1.18
C ALA A 417 -27.18 -54.31 0.55
N ALA A 418 -26.62 -54.14 -0.65
CA ALA A 418 -25.98 -55.25 -1.39
C ALA A 418 -24.45 -55.37 -1.17
N ALA A 419 -23.83 -54.48 -0.39
CA ALA A 419 -22.38 -54.48 -0.15
C ALA A 419 -21.98 -54.85 1.29
N LEU A 420 -22.92 -55.37 2.10
CA LEU A 420 -22.68 -55.82 3.47
C LEU A 420 -23.30 -57.20 3.78
N GLU A 421 -23.56 -58.00 2.74
CA GLU A 421 -23.50 -59.47 2.80
C GLU A 421 -22.22 -59.92 2.07
#